data_AF-A0A430FR75-F1
#
_entry.id   AF-A0A430FR75-F1
#
_cell.length_a   1.000
_cell.length_b   1.000
_cell.length_c   1.000
_cell.angle_alpha   90.00
_cell.angle_beta   90.00
_cell.angle_gamma   90.00
#
_symmetry.space_group_name_H-M   'P 1'
#
loop_
_entity.id
_entity.type
_entity.pdbx_description
1 polymer ?
#
loop_
_entity_poly.entity_id
_entity_poly.type
_entity_poly.pdbx_seq_one_letter_code
_entity_poly.pdbx_strand_id
1 'polypeptide(L)'
;METPDGTGQVEERGAATVPDGAAAGRPPMGKAGAPASSVAAEASVTAAAVTASSVPSAAGKRGRNMRVETLRVAAIAGIAVFHVFQTWFAAAAVATPADQLDGAARALAMQPAAMWLLGLIALLGAGGNHVFYMISGFYLIPSAARRSHDAGYWRAQGRAWLRRAALIVASVAVCAAVAGVVNLAVPVPGIGGMHWLGLGLEFVWLYLVFVSCAPILGWLFARIPTRVLWTLACMVLIAVYALNAYIAFVSPEGGRGLGDWRKLMSALTYAVSYAFAGLLGMTLRGASQGGAREVGRVPTSHLPGSFPASPVAASGSPMMPSSYRPVRRPVPWSGLLLALIAAVAAVEAWMAWSGARWLLMAMSFKSTSLASFLGATLALVAAAAEPGVRRSRSAGSDGGLRLRLRFRDTWHHLVRTVAAGTLGFYIAQSLLGGVWHDACDAVMTRLLGDGGGLWAAIAFGCVFAVAFMLAVVAVDRVVRQPLMRALHLM
;
A
#
# COMPACT_ATOMS: atom_id res chain seq x y z
N MET A 1 -61.60 57.89 22.05
CA MET A 1 -62.69 57.59 22.98
C MET A 1 -62.01 57.04 24.21
N GLU A 2 -62.12 57.82 25.29
CA GLU A 2 -61.63 57.64 26.67
C GLU A 2 -60.12 57.64 26.98
N THR A 3 -59.85 58.23 28.13
CA THR A 3 -58.64 58.92 28.62
C THR A 3 -58.11 58.21 29.90
N PRO A 4 -57.42 58.84 30.88
CA PRO A 4 -56.01 58.57 31.23
C PRO A 4 -55.79 58.24 32.75
N ASP A 5 -54.53 58.13 33.18
CA ASP A 5 -53.95 58.49 34.51
C ASP A 5 -52.66 57.66 34.72
N GLY A 6 -51.56 58.10 35.34
CA GLY A 6 -51.28 59.25 36.18
C GLY A 6 -50.28 58.82 37.28
N THR A 7 -49.26 59.65 37.57
CA THR A 7 -48.38 59.63 38.77
C THR A 7 -47.31 58.52 38.88
N GLY A 8 -46.10 58.73 39.41
CA GLY A 8 -45.44 59.87 40.06
C GLY A 8 -43.97 59.52 40.35
N GLN A 9 -43.12 60.56 40.49
CA GLN A 9 -41.76 60.49 41.01
C GLN A 9 -41.76 60.32 42.54
N VAL A 10 -40.65 59.83 43.14
CA VAL A 10 -39.99 60.33 44.37
C VAL A 10 -38.73 59.48 44.72
N GLU A 11 -37.63 60.19 45.04
CA GLU A 11 -36.49 59.98 45.98
C GLU A 11 -36.20 58.62 46.64
N GLU A 12 -35.06 58.32 47.27
CA GLU A 12 -33.64 58.73 47.34
C GLU A 12 -33.03 57.72 48.36
N ARG A 13 -31.70 57.50 48.33
CA ARG A 13 -30.83 56.90 49.37
C ARG A 13 -30.77 55.37 49.58
N GLY A 14 -29.53 54.91 49.82
CA GLY A 14 -29.26 53.87 50.84
C GLY A 14 -28.26 52.79 50.43
N ALA A 15 -27.06 52.86 51.00
CA ALA A 15 -25.91 51.98 50.77
C ALA A 15 -26.05 50.52 51.25
N ALA A 16 -25.21 49.66 50.64
CA ALA A 16 -24.36 48.60 51.23
C ALA A 16 -24.71 47.11 51.00
N THR A 17 -23.63 46.38 50.65
CA THR A 17 -23.29 44.94 50.88
C THR A 17 -23.88 43.80 50.01
N VAL A 18 -23.10 43.41 48.98
CA VAL A 18 -22.55 42.08 48.53
C VAL A 18 -23.03 40.78 49.26
N PRO A 19 -23.01 39.52 48.69
CA PRO A 19 -22.72 38.99 47.33
C PRO A 19 -23.79 38.04 46.74
N ASP A 20 -23.75 37.79 45.42
CA ASP A 20 -23.71 36.46 44.76
C ASP A 20 -24.23 36.49 43.32
N GLY A 21 -23.60 35.69 42.46
CA GLY A 21 -24.33 34.88 41.46
C GLY A 21 -24.89 35.53 40.19
N ALA A 22 -24.29 35.12 39.07
CA ALA A 22 -24.94 34.80 37.80
C ALA A 22 -25.28 35.92 36.78
N ALA A 23 -24.78 35.64 35.58
CA ALA A 23 -25.38 35.81 34.27
C ALA A 23 -25.11 37.09 33.45
N ALA A 24 -24.77 36.78 32.19
CA ALA A 24 -25.10 37.51 30.97
C ALA A 24 -24.25 38.74 30.59
N GLY A 25 -23.16 38.45 29.88
CA GLY A 25 -22.54 39.38 28.94
C GLY A 25 -22.12 38.66 27.66
N ARG A 26 -23.01 38.59 26.67
CA ARG A 26 -22.61 38.48 25.25
C ARG A 26 -22.08 39.84 24.81
N PRO A 27 -21.04 39.92 23.96
CA PRO A 27 -21.29 40.01 22.51
C PRO A 27 -20.18 39.31 21.67
N PRO A 28 -20.07 39.54 20.35
CA PRO A 28 -20.82 38.89 19.30
C PRO A 28 -19.97 37.92 18.44
N MET A 29 -20.68 37.02 17.75
CA MET A 29 -20.17 36.13 16.71
C MET A 29 -19.56 36.89 15.53
N GLY A 30 -18.47 36.35 14.97
CA GLY A 30 -18.05 36.67 13.61
C GLY A 30 -16.60 36.38 13.27
N LYS A 31 -16.26 35.10 13.03
CA LYS A 31 -15.40 34.60 11.93
C LYS A 31 -15.14 33.11 12.16
N ALA A 32 -15.78 32.28 11.34
CA ALA A 32 -15.59 30.84 11.32
C ALA A 32 -14.16 30.50 10.91
N GLY A 33 -13.37 30.01 11.86
CA GLY A 33 -12.11 29.34 11.58
C GLY A 33 -12.38 27.97 11.00
N ALA A 34 -11.82 27.70 9.81
CA ALA A 34 -11.75 26.36 9.26
C ALA A 34 -11.03 25.41 10.24
N PRO A 35 -11.52 24.18 10.50
CA PRO A 35 -10.84 23.26 11.38
C PRO A 35 -9.63 22.64 10.66
N ALA A 36 -8.51 23.35 10.68
CA ALA A 36 -7.19 22.80 10.42
C ALA A 36 -6.71 22.03 11.65
N SER A 37 -6.99 20.72 11.72
CA SER A 37 -6.23 19.73 12.49
C SER A 37 -6.98 18.39 12.52
N SER A 38 -6.47 17.41 11.77
CA SER A 38 -6.64 15.94 11.89
C SER A 38 -6.54 15.19 10.56
N VAL A 39 -6.26 15.87 9.43
CA VAL A 39 -6.05 15.24 8.11
C VAL A 39 -4.56 14.92 7.84
N ALA A 40 -3.65 15.29 8.74
CA ALA A 40 -2.20 15.24 8.53
C ALA A 40 -1.48 13.94 8.97
N ALA A 41 -2.19 12.85 9.29
CA ALA A 41 -1.56 11.59 9.73
C ALA A 41 -2.19 10.34 9.13
N GLU A 42 -2.28 10.33 7.80
CA GLU A 42 -2.91 9.24 7.08
C GLU A 42 -2.23 8.89 5.76
N ALA A 43 -0.95 9.23 5.63
CA ALA A 43 -0.21 9.14 4.39
C ALA A 43 1.21 8.64 4.65
N SER A 44 1.45 7.31 4.71
CA SER A 44 2.81 6.71 4.57
C SER A 44 3.02 5.22 4.96
N VAL A 45 2.59 4.20 4.18
CA VAL A 45 3.18 2.84 4.35
C VAL A 45 4.18 2.59 3.28
N THR A 46 5.37 2.01 3.48
CA THR A 46 5.93 0.99 2.56
C THR A 46 7.42 1.12 2.20
N ALA A 47 8.34 0.69 3.08
CA ALA A 47 9.02 -0.57 2.75
C ALA A 47 9.57 -1.39 3.88
N ALA A 48 9.12 -2.63 3.95
CA ALA A 48 10.13 -3.66 3.98
C ALA A 48 9.80 -4.78 3.02
N ALA A 49 10.18 -4.52 1.78
CA ALA A 49 10.40 -5.60 0.84
C ALA A 49 11.88 -5.74 0.45
N VAL A 50 12.81 -5.12 1.19
CA VAL A 50 14.24 -5.48 1.21
C VAL A 50 14.81 -5.46 2.64
N THR A 51 14.40 -6.44 3.44
CA THR A 51 15.23 -7.04 4.53
C THR A 51 15.00 -8.55 4.70
N ALA A 52 14.36 -9.18 3.71
CA ALA A 52 14.24 -10.64 3.66
C ALA A 52 15.31 -11.31 2.78
N SER A 53 16.35 -10.58 2.36
CA SER A 53 17.46 -11.13 1.57
C SER A 53 18.81 -10.51 1.93
N SER A 54 19.21 -10.60 3.19
CA SER A 54 20.63 -10.60 3.55
C SER A 54 20.89 -11.42 4.81
N VAL A 55 21.07 -12.73 4.62
CA VAL A 55 22.19 -13.53 5.15
C VAL A 55 22.30 -14.76 4.22
N PRO A 56 23.50 -15.10 3.71
CA PRO A 56 23.69 -16.28 2.89
C PRO A 56 23.63 -17.54 3.76
N SER A 57 22.65 -18.42 3.50
CA SER A 57 22.84 -19.85 3.76
C SER A 57 23.27 -20.46 2.43
N ALA A 58 24.36 -21.22 2.46
CA ALA A 58 24.97 -21.89 1.32
C ALA A 58 24.04 -22.97 0.75
N ALA A 59 23.03 -22.55 -0.01
CA ALA A 59 22.22 -23.38 -0.89
C ALA A 59 21.60 -22.48 -1.98
N GLY A 60 22.18 -22.51 -3.18
CA GLY A 60 21.71 -21.92 -4.44
C GLY A 60 20.76 -20.70 -4.35
N LYS A 61 21.31 -19.47 -4.37
CA LYS A 61 20.53 -18.23 -4.41
C LYS A 61 19.59 -18.19 -5.64
N ARG A 62 18.30 -18.46 -5.43
CA ARG A 62 17.26 -18.15 -6.43
C ARG A 62 17.23 -16.64 -6.66
N GLY A 63 17.35 -16.20 -7.91
CA GLY A 63 17.30 -14.78 -8.29
C GLY A 63 15.98 -14.11 -7.91
N ARG A 64 16.02 -12.81 -7.58
CA ARG A 64 14.83 -11.98 -7.28
C ARG A 64 13.86 -12.00 -8.47
N ASN A 65 12.56 -12.19 -8.21
CA ASN A 65 11.54 -12.10 -9.24
C ASN A 65 11.37 -10.65 -9.68
N MET A 66 11.99 -10.30 -10.81
CA MET A 66 11.99 -8.93 -11.31
C MET A 66 10.59 -8.37 -11.57
N ARG A 67 9.62 -9.19 -11.98
CA ARG A 67 8.25 -8.71 -12.23
C ARG A 67 7.60 -8.18 -10.95
N VAL A 68 7.85 -8.86 -9.83
CA VAL A 68 7.37 -8.42 -8.51
C VAL A 68 8.13 -7.18 -8.02
N GLU A 69 9.41 -7.05 -8.37
CA GLU A 69 10.17 -5.81 -8.09
C GLU A 69 9.64 -4.64 -8.93
N THR A 70 9.32 -4.84 -10.21
CA THR A 70 8.68 -3.82 -11.06
C THR A 70 7.32 -3.42 -10.50
N LEU A 71 6.50 -4.39 -10.07
CA LEU A 71 5.22 -4.13 -9.41
C LEU A 71 5.40 -3.28 -8.16
N ARG A 72 6.46 -3.53 -7.36
CA ARG A 72 6.78 -2.70 -6.21
C ARG A 72 7.13 -1.26 -6.61
N VAL A 73 7.93 -1.07 -7.66
CA VAL A 73 8.27 0.26 -8.17
C VAL A 73 7.02 0.99 -8.66
N ALA A 74 6.14 0.30 -9.38
CA ALA A 74 4.86 0.86 -9.82
C ALA A 74 3.98 1.27 -8.63
N ALA A 75 3.93 0.46 -7.57
CA ALA A 75 3.21 0.77 -6.34
C ALA A 75 3.75 2.06 -5.70
N ILE A 76 5.07 2.19 -5.49
CA ILE A 76 5.60 3.41 -4.84
C ILE A 76 5.36 4.66 -5.67
N ALA A 77 5.43 4.56 -7.00
CA ALA A 77 5.17 5.69 -7.88
C ALA A 77 3.70 6.09 -7.79
N GLY A 78 2.79 5.12 -7.78
CA GLY A 78 1.37 5.34 -7.55
C GLY A 78 1.09 6.02 -6.21
N ILE A 79 1.76 5.61 -5.14
CA ILE A 79 1.58 6.21 -3.82
C ILE A 79 2.19 7.62 -3.75
N ALA A 80 3.33 7.85 -4.40
CA ALA A 80 3.92 9.19 -4.50
C ALA A 80 2.96 10.17 -5.18
N VAL A 81 2.37 9.79 -6.32
CA VAL A 81 1.40 10.61 -7.05
C VAL A 81 0.14 10.82 -6.21
N PHE A 82 -0.36 9.76 -5.58
CA PHE A 82 -1.50 9.84 -4.67
C PHE A 82 -1.31 10.89 -3.57
N HIS A 83 -0.15 10.93 -2.92
CA HIS A 83 0.08 11.88 -1.83
C HIS A 83 0.16 13.33 -2.24
N VAL A 84 0.47 13.62 -3.51
CA VAL A 84 0.39 14.99 -4.03
C VAL A 84 -1.06 15.43 -4.24
N PHE A 85 -1.93 14.52 -4.70
CA PHE A 85 -3.32 14.87 -5.05
C PHE A 85 -4.36 14.54 -3.99
N GLN A 86 -3.98 13.87 -2.89
CA GLN A 86 -4.92 13.38 -1.89
C GLN A 86 -5.79 14.51 -1.31
N THR A 87 -5.20 15.66 -0.99
CA THR A 87 -5.89 16.82 -0.43
C THR A 87 -6.82 17.49 -1.45
N TRP A 88 -6.36 17.62 -2.70
CA TRP A 88 -7.17 18.13 -3.82
C TRP A 88 -8.38 17.25 -4.10
N PHE A 89 -8.18 15.93 -4.17
CA PHE A 89 -9.27 14.99 -4.37
C PHE A 89 -10.26 15.01 -3.19
N ALA A 90 -9.75 14.95 -1.97
CA ALA A 90 -10.62 14.97 -0.78
C ALA A 90 -11.43 16.27 -0.68
N ALA A 91 -10.85 17.41 -1.04
CA ALA A 91 -11.54 18.70 -1.04
C ALA A 91 -12.60 18.82 -2.16
N ALA A 92 -12.34 18.27 -3.34
CA ALA A 92 -13.26 18.34 -4.47
C ALA A 92 -14.37 17.28 -4.43
N ALA A 93 -14.10 16.13 -3.81
CA ALA A 93 -14.98 14.96 -3.82
C ALA A 93 -16.00 14.93 -2.66
N VAL A 94 -16.03 15.95 -1.80
CA VAL A 94 -17.03 16.10 -0.74
C VAL A 94 -18.46 16.18 -1.30
N ALA A 95 -19.44 15.87 -0.44
CA ALA A 95 -20.86 15.97 -0.79
C ALA A 95 -21.35 17.42 -0.99
N THR A 96 -20.54 18.43 -0.65
CA THR A 96 -20.85 19.85 -0.85
C THR A 96 -21.09 20.16 -2.33
N PRO A 97 -22.18 20.87 -2.69
CA PRO A 97 -22.44 21.35 -4.05
C PRO A 97 -21.24 22.07 -4.67
N ALA A 98 -20.98 21.84 -5.97
CA ALA A 98 -19.74 22.30 -6.63
C ALA A 98 -19.63 23.82 -6.69
N ASP A 99 -20.77 24.52 -6.74
CA ASP A 99 -20.90 25.97 -6.72
C ASP A 99 -20.57 26.60 -5.36
N GLN A 100 -20.58 25.81 -4.28
CA GLN A 100 -20.21 26.23 -2.93
C GLN A 100 -18.75 25.90 -2.57
N LEU A 101 -18.03 25.23 -3.47
CA LEU A 101 -16.59 25.04 -3.33
C LEU A 101 -15.85 26.29 -3.82
N ASP A 102 -14.64 26.48 -3.29
CA ASP A 102 -13.78 27.60 -3.65
C ASP A 102 -12.47 27.12 -4.32
N GLY A 103 -11.85 28.02 -5.07
CA GLY A 103 -10.51 27.85 -5.63
C GLY A 103 -10.31 26.56 -6.43
N ALA A 104 -9.24 25.82 -6.10
CA ALA A 104 -8.87 24.59 -6.78
C ALA A 104 -9.91 23.47 -6.67
N ALA A 105 -10.59 23.38 -5.52
CA ALA A 105 -11.62 22.37 -5.29
C ALA A 105 -12.83 22.56 -6.23
N ARG A 106 -13.25 23.82 -6.45
CA ARG A 106 -14.29 24.16 -7.43
C ARG A 106 -13.87 23.83 -8.84
N ALA A 107 -12.66 24.25 -9.23
CA ALA A 107 -12.14 24.00 -10.58
C ALA A 107 -12.07 22.50 -10.91
N LEU A 108 -11.67 21.68 -9.94
CA LEU A 108 -11.70 20.23 -10.04
C LEU A 108 -13.12 19.68 -10.14
N ALA A 109 -14.00 20.07 -9.21
CA ALA A 109 -15.36 19.56 -9.13
C ALA A 109 -16.19 19.85 -10.39
N MET A 110 -15.90 20.97 -11.07
CA MET A 110 -16.55 21.37 -12.32
C MET A 110 -15.98 20.66 -13.56
N GLN A 111 -14.86 19.93 -13.44
CA GLN A 111 -14.20 19.24 -14.54
C GLN A 111 -14.26 17.71 -14.36
N PRO A 112 -15.25 17.01 -14.93
CA PRO A 112 -15.43 15.56 -14.78
C PRO A 112 -14.19 14.74 -15.11
N ALA A 113 -13.48 15.09 -16.18
CA ALA A 113 -12.25 14.39 -16.58
C ALA A 113 -11.14 14.48 -15.53
N ALA A 114 -11.03 15.61 -14.81
CA ALA A 114 -10.05 15.76 -13.75
C ALA A 114 -10.48 14.97 -12.50
N MET A 115 -11.76 15.02 -12.13
CA MET A 115 -12.29 14.19 -11.05
C MET A 115 -12.07 12.70 -11.30
N TRP A 116 -12.34 12.24 -12.52
CA TRP A 116 -12.08 10.87 -12.93
C TRP A 116 -10.60 10.49 -12.77
N LEU A 117 -9.68 11.33 -13.27
CA LEU A 117 -8.25 11.10 -13.12
C LEU A 117 -7.81 11.05 -11.64
N LEU A 118 -8.31 11.96 -10.80
CA LEU A 118 -7.99 11.97 -9.37
C LEU A 118 -8.57 10.74 -8.64
N GLY A 119 -9.74 10.25 -9.04
CA GLY A 119 -10.30 8.98 -8.56
C GLY A 119 -9.40 7.79 -8.90
N LEU A 120 -8.92 7.72 -10.15
CA LEU A 120 -7.96 6.69 -10.57
C LEU A 120 -6.64 6.78 -9.81
N ILE A 121 -6.16 7.99 -9.53
CA ILE A 121 -4.96 8.23 -8.70
C ILE A 121 -5.21 7.75 -7.26
N ALA A 122 -6.39 8.00 -6.69
CA ALA A 122 -6.77 7.52 -5.36
C ALA A 122 -6.77 5.98 -5.28
N LEU A 123 -7.39 5.32 -6.26
CA LEU A 123 -7.35 3.86 -6.38
C LEU A 123 -5.93 3.33 -6.59
N LEU A 124 -5.11 4.02 -7.38
CA LEU A 124 -3.73 3.62 -7.64
C LEU A 124 -2.89 3.68 -6.36
N GLY A 125 -3.03 4.74 -5.56
CA GLY A 125 -2.36 4.89 -4.27
C GLY A 125 -2.81 3.82 -3.26
N ALA A 126 -4.12 3.61 -3.13
CA ALA A 126 -4.70 2.57 -2.30
C ALA A 126 -4.23 1.16 -2.71
N GLY A 127 -4.32 0.84 -4.01
CA GLY A 127 -3.83 -0.40 -4.59
C GLY A 127 -2.34 -0.59 -4.37
N GLY A 128 -1.55 0.48 -4.46
CA GLY A 128 -0.13 0.47 -4.14
C GLY A 128 0.18 0.04 -2.69
N ASN A 129 -0.58 0.56 -1.72
CA ASN A 129 -0.45 0.15 -0.32
C ASN A 129 -0.80 -1.34 -0.13
N HIS A 130 -1.86 -1.84 -0.77
CA HIS A 130 -2.16 -3.28 -0.79
C HIS A 130 -1.01 -4.08 -1.36
N VAL A 131 -0.52 -3.73 -2.56
CA VAL A 131 0.56 -4.43 -3.26
C VAL A 131 1.76 -4.64 -2.34
N PHE A 132 2.16 -3.62 -1.60
CA PHE A 132 3.30 -3.76 -0.71
C PHE A 132 3.12 -4.76 0.43
N TYR A 133 2.02 -4.64 1.17
CA TYR A 133 1.77 -5.56 2.27
C TYR A 133 1.61 -6.97 1.70
N MET A 134 0.93 -7.10 0.57
CA MET A 134 0.78 -8.36 -0.14
C MET A 134 2.12 -8.96 -0.56
N ILE A 135 3.04 -8.21 -1.17
CA ILE A 135 4.39 -8.70 -1.51
C ILE A 135 5.11 -9.24 -0.28
N SER A 136 5.00 -8.53 0.84
CA SER A 136 5.63 -8.94 2.11
C SER A 136 5.06 -10.26 2.62
N GLY A 137 3.73 -10.38 2.69
CA GLY A 137 3.05 -11.61 3.10
C GLY A 137 3.33 -12.78 2.17
N PHE A 138 3.31 -12.52 0.86
CA PHE A 138 3.58 -13.50 -0.21
C PHE A 138 4.95 -14.18 -0.09
N TYR A 139 5.95 -13.50 0.43
CA TYR A 139 7.28 -14.08 0.65
C TYR A 139 7.50 -14.58 2.07
N LEU A 140 7.11 -13.80 3.08
CA LEU A 140 7.41 -14.09 4.49
C LEU A 140 6.62 -15.27 5.02
N ILE A 141 5.29 -15.29 4.83
CA ILE A 141 4.41 -16.31 5.40
C ILE A 141 4.74 -17.71 4.85
N PRO A 142 4.85 -17.94 3.52
CA PRO A 142 5.24 -19.26 3.01
C PRO A 142 6.64 -19.68 3.45
N SER A 143 7.55 -18.72 3.65
CA SER A 143 8.91 -19.02 4.12
C SER A 143 8.97 -19.35 5.61
N ALA A 144 8.05 -18.82 6.41
CA ALA A 144 7.86 -19.20 7.80
C ALA A 144 7.19 -20.58 7.89
N ALA A 145 6.12 -20.80 7.12
CA ALA A 145 5.40 -22.07 7.04
C ALA A 145 6.31 -23.26 6.74
N ARG A 146 7.19 -23.15 5.71
CA ARG A 146 8.13 -24.23 5.35
C ARG A 146 9.11 -24.59 6.48
N ARG A 147 9.53 -23.61 7.28
CA ARG A 147 10.48 -23.81 8.39
C ARG A 147 9.78 -24.13 9.70
N SER A 148 8.45 -24.14 9.74
CA SER A 148 7.68 -24.32 10.97
C SER A 148 7.74 -25.74 11.57
N HIS A 149 8.34 -26.67 10.83
CA HIS A 149 8.63 -28.04 11.27
C HIS A 149 10.07 -28.21 11.76
N ASP A 150 10.94 -27.20 11.58
CA ASP A 150 12.33 -27.27 11.99
C ASP A 150 12.46 -27.14 13.52
N ALA A 151 13.34 -27.93 14.11
CA ALA A 151 13.68 -27.81 15.54
C ALA A 151 14.22 -26.40 15.85
N GLY A 152 13.72 -25.78 16.93
CA GLY A 152 14.13 -24.42 17.31
C GLY A 152 13.55 -23.30 16.43
N TYR A 153 12.49 -23.57 15.65
CA TYR A 153 11.77 -22.60 14.82
C TYR A 153 11.57 -21.24 15.52
N TRP A 154 10.99 -21.22 16.73
CA TRP A 154 10.69 -19.98 17.44
C TRP A 154 11.93 -19.16 17.78
N ARG A 155 13.03 -19.80 18.19
CA ARG A 155 14.31 -19.11 18.44
C ARG A 155 14.90 -18.54 17.14
N ALA A 156 14.81 -19.27 16.03
CA ALA A 156 15.26 -18.79 14.74
C ALA A 156 14.41 -17.63 14.21
N GLN A 157 13.09 -17.69 14.38
CA GLN A 157 12.18 -16.61 14.00
C GLN A 157 12.35 -15.38 14.89
N GLY A 158 12.55 -15.55 16.20
CA GLY A 158 12.84 -14.45 17.12
C GLY A 158 14.10 -13.68 16.71
N ARG A 159 15.19 -14.38 16.38
CA ARG A 159 16.42 -13.75 15.86
C ARG A 159 16.25 -13.10 14.49
N ALA A 160 15.42 -13.66 13.62
CA ALA A 160 15.11 -13.06 12.32
C ALA A 160 14.21 -11.83 12.46
N TRP A 161 13.26 -11.87 13.39
CA TRP A 161 12.40 -10.75 13.73
C TRP A 161 13.21 -9.60 14.32
N LEU A 162 14.06 -9.86 15.33
CA LEU A 162 14.87 -8.83 15.96
C LEU A 162 15.72 -8.06 14.95
N ARG A 163 16.34 -8.78 14.00
CA ARG A 163 17.10 -8.15 12.90
C ARG A 163 16.23 -7.26 12.01
N ARG A 164 15.02 -7.70 11.65
CA ARG A 164 14.09 -6.90 10.84
C ARG A 164 13.58 -5.69 11.61
N ALA A 165 13.21 -5.87 12.88
CA ALA A 165 12.76 -4.81 13.76
C ALA A 165 13.87 -3.76 13.95
N ALA A 166 15.09 -4.18 14.26
CA ALA A 166 16.26 -3.31 14.37
C ALA A 166 16.49 -2.50 13.09
N LEU A 167 16.37 -3.13 11.91
CA LEU A 167 16.51 -2.41 10.65
C LEU A 167 15.41 -1.38 10.41
N ILE A 168 14.15 -1.71 10.73
CA ILE A 168 13.03 -0.77 10.59
C ILE A 168 13.23 0.42 11.52
N VAL A 169 13.50 0.16 12.80
CA VAL A 169 13.73 1.20 13.82
C VAL A 169 14.95 2.07 13.48
N ALA A 170 16.06 1.45 13.08
CA ALA A 170 17.23 2.20 12.63
C ALA A 170 16.93 3.04 11.38
N SER A 171 16.06 2.56 10.48
CA SER A 171 15.68 3.32 9.28
C SER A 171 14.88 4.56 9.66
N VAL A 172 13.96 4.40 10.62
CA VAL A 172 13.21 5.51 11.21
C VAL A 172 14.15 6.52 11.86
N ALA A 173 15.10 6.06 12.69
CA ALA A 173 16.07 6.92 13.34
C ALA A 173 16.92 7.73 12.35
N VAL A 174 17.41 7.08 11.28
CA VAL A 174 18.20 7.75 10.24
C VAL A 174 17.37 8.79 9.49
N CYS A 175 16.14 8.46 9.10
CA CYS A 175 15.29 9.42 8.40
C CYS A 175 14.86 10.57 9.33
N ALA A 176 14.63 10.30 10.61
CA ALA A 176 14.35 11.33 11.61
C ALA A 176 15.56 12.25 11.83
N ALA A 177 16.79 11.72 11.84
CA ALA A 177 18.00 12.53 11.89
C ALA A 177 18.16 13.40 10.64
N VAL A 178 17.91 12.85 9.45
CA VAL A 178 17.87 13.64 8.19
C VAL A 178 16.81 14.73 8.28
N ALA A 179 15.61 14.44 8.79
CA ALA A 179 14.58 15.45 9.00
C ALA A 179 15.01 16.52 10.02
N GLY A 180 15.76 16.15 11.06
CA GLY A 180 16.39 17.08 11.99
C GLY A 180 17.37 18.03 11.30
N VAL A 181 18.19 17.53 10.36
CA VAL A 181 19.08 18.36 9.55
C VAL A 181 18.27 19.29 8.62
N VAL A 182 17.23 18.78 7.95
CA VAL A 182 16.35 19.60 7.12
C VAL A 182 15.68 20.71 7.94
N ASN A 183 15.29 20.42 9.18
CA ASN A 183 14.68 21.37 10.11
C ASN A 183 15.58 22.58 10.43
N LEU A 184 16.90 22.44 10.27
CA LEU A 184 17.84 23.57 10.44
C LEU A 184 17.70 24.61 9.32
N ALA A 185 17.23 24.21 8.13
CA ALA A 185 17.05 25.09 6.98
C ALA A 185 15.57 25.45 6.74
N VAL A 186 14.67 24.47 6.87
CA VAL A 186 13.23 24.64 6.65
C VAL A 186 12.48 23.98 7.81
N PRO A 187 11.68 24.72 8.60
CA PRO A 187 10.96 24.16 9.74
C PRO A 187 10.11 22.94 9.34
N VAL A 188 10.35 21.82 10.00
CA VAL A 188 9.59 20.57 9.83
C VAL A 188 8.43 20.57 10.82
N PRO A 189 7.16 20.56 10.34
CA PRO A 189 6.02 20.60 11.23
C PRO A 189 5.99 19.43 12.22
N GLY A 190 5.85 19.75 13.51
CA GLY A 190 5.65 18.75 14.57
C GLY A 190 6.89 17.89 14.91
N ILE A 191 8.08 18.28 14.47
CA ILE A 191 9.32 17.53 14.70
C ILE A 191 9.52 17.12 16.17
N GLY A 192 9.94 15.88 16.39
CA GLY A 192 10.17 15.30 17.72
C GLY A 192 8.91 14.97 18.53
N GLY A 193 7.72 15.37 18.07
CA GLY A 193 6.47 15.12 18.79
C GLY A 193 5.99 13.66 18.73
N MET A 194 5.18 13.26 19.71
CA MET A 194 4.54 11.93 19.75
C MET A 194 3.69 11.66 18.51
N HIS A 195 3.03 12.68 17.98
CA HIS A 195 2.26 12.54 16.74
C HIS A 195 3.17 12.31 15.54
N TRP A 196 4.31 13.00 15.43
CA TRP A 196 5.22 12.92 14.29
C TRP A 196 5.96 11.57 14.21
N LEU A 197 6.49 11.07 15.33
CA LEU A 197 7.15 9.75 15.38
C LEU A 197 6.19 8.57 15.60
N GLY A 198 5.04 8.81 16.22
CA GLY A 198 4.02 7.78 16.45
C GLY A 198 3.06 7.70 15.27
N LEU A 199 2.02 8.54 15.31
CA LEU A 199 0.89 8.52 14.36
C LEU A 199 1.28 8.86 12.91
N GLY A 200 2.25 9.75 12.70
CA GLY A 200 2.77 10.10 11.38
C GLY A 200 3.46 8.92 10.69
N LEU A 201 3.96 7.95 11.46
CA LEU A 201 4.59 6.72 11.01
C LEU A 201 3.69 5.48 11.20
N GLU A 202 2.37 5.66 11.43
CA GLU A 202 1.43 4.58 11.79
C GLU A 202 1.57 3.33 10.93
N PHE A 203 1.80 3.53 9.66
CA PHE A 203 1.88 2.52 8.64
C PHE A 203 3.25 1.80 8.59
N VAL A 204 4.33 2.48 8.96
CA VAL A 204 5.64 1.84 9.21
C VAL A 204 5.54 0.95 10.44
N TRP A 205 4.80 1.39 11.46
CA TRP A 205 4.52 0.60 12.66
C TRP A 205 3.59 -0.58 12.38
N LEU A 206 2.51 -0.40 11.60
CA LEU A 206 1.65 -1.48 11.12
C LEU A 206 2.45 -2.52 10.33
N TYR A 207 3.36 -2.06 9.48
CA TYR A 207 4.27 -2.96 8.79
C TYR A 207 5.12 -3.79 9.74
N LEU A 208 5.69 -3.18 10.78
CA LEU A 208 6.42 -3.90 11.83
C LEU A 208 5.52 -4.94 12.51
N VAL A 209 4.28 -4.60 12.85
CA VAL A 209 3.29 -5.54 13.41
C VAL A 209 3.05 -6.71 12.46
N PHE A 210 2.81 -6.48 11.16
CA PHE A 210 2.54 -7.56 10.21
C PHE A 210 3.73 -8.50 10.00
N VAL A 211 4.95 -7.96 9.97
CA VAL A 211 6.17 -8.76 9.96
C VAL A 211 6.30 -9.61 11.23
N SER A 212 5.89 -9.07 12.36
CA SER A 212 5.86 -9.77 13.65
C SER A 212 4.83 -10.91 13.65
N CYS A 213 3.72 -10.76 12.93
CA CYS A 213 2.71 -11.80 12.76
C CYS A 213 3.12 -12.92 11.79
N ALA A 214 4.11 -12.69 10.90
CA ALA A 214 4.51 -13.66 9.87
C ALA A 214 4.87 -15.06 10.40
N PRO A 215 5.64 -15.20 11.50
CA PRO A 215 5.95 -16.50 12.10
C PRO A 215 4.72 -17.23 12.62
N ILE A 216 3.78 -16.50 13.23
CA ILE A 216 2.55 -17.07 13.79
C ILE A 216 1.65 -17.55 12.65
N LEU A 217 1.40 -16.67 11.67
CA LEU A 217 0.61 -17.00 10.49
C LEU A 217 1.22 -18.17 9.70
N GLY A 218 2.55 -18.17 9.51
CA GLY A 218 3.24 -19.27 8.85
C GLY A 218 3.10 -20.60 9.59
N TRP A 219 3.24 -20.59 10.93
CA TRP A 219 3.08 -21.78 11.77
C TRP A 219 1.65 -22.32 11.72
N LEU A 220 0.65 -21.43 11.79
CA LEU A 220 -0.76 -21.77 11.74
C LEU A 220 -1.16 -22.31 10.37
N PHE A 221 -0.78 -21.60 9.30
CA PHE A 221 -1.10 -21.96 7.93
C PHE A 221 -0.47 -23.30 7.51
N ALA A 222 0.67 -23.68 8.09
CA ALA A 222 1.27 -24.99 7.85
C ALA A 222 0.48 -26.16 8.47
N ARG A 223 -0.40 -25.90 9.44
CA ARG A 223 -1.15 -26.92 10.20
C ARG A 223 -2.61 -27.02 9.82
N ILE A 224 -3.15 -26.01 9.14
CA ILE A 224 -4.55 -26.00 8.69
C ILE A 224 -4.62 -26.50 7.24
N PRO A 225 -5.56 -27.40 6.91
CA PRO A 225 -5.76 -27.83 5.52
C PRO A 225 -5.98 -26.63 4.59
N THR A 226 -5.31 -26.63 3.43
CA THR A 226 -5.36 -25.50 2.49
C THR A 226 -6.78 -25.13 2.06
N ARG A 227 -7.69 -26.11 1.92
CA ARG A 227 -9.11 -25.86 1.60
C ARG A 227 -9.78 -24.99 2.68
N VAL A 228 -9.57 -25.33 3.94
CA VAL A 228 -10.12 -24.59 5.09
C VAL A 228 -9.54 -23.18 5.15
N LEU A 229 -8.24 -23.01 4.91
CA LEU A 229 -7.63 -21.67 4.85
C LEU A 229 -8.25 -20.78 3.76
N TRP A 230 -8.53 -21.33 2.57
CA TRP A 230 -9.19 -20.58 1.51
C TRP A 230 -10.63 -20.22 1.88
N THR A 231 -11.39 -21.15 2.46
CA THR A 231 -12.75 -20.86 2.95
C THR A 231 -12.73 -19.73 3.99
N LEU A 232 -11.85 -19.82 4.99
CA LEU A 232 -11.71 -18.78 6.02
C LEU A 232 -11.28 -17.44 5.42
N ALA A 233 -10.33 -17.45 4.49
CA ALA A 233 -9.87 -16.24 3.82
C ALA A 233 -11.00 -15.57 3.03
N CYS A 234 -11.81 -16.33 2.28
CA CYS A 234 -12.98 -15.80 1.58
C CYS A 234 -14.01 -15.21 2.55
N MET A 235 -14.33 -15.91 3.63
CA MET A 235 -15.28 -15.44 4.65
C MET A 235 -14.82 -14.12 5.29
N VAL A 236 -13.53 -14.04 5.68
CA VAL A 236 -12.95 -12.83 6.26
C VAL A 236 -12.94 -11.68 5.27
N LEU A 237 -12.59 -11.94 4.00
CA LEU A 237 -12.63 -10.92 2.94
C LEU A 237 -14.05 -10.36 2.74
N ILE A 238 -15.06 -11.23 2.66
CA ILE A 238 -16.46 -10.80 2.52
C ILE A 238 -16.86 -9.92 3.71
N ALA A 239 -16.57 -10.35 4.94
CA ALA A 239 -16.90 -9.59 6.14
C ALA A 239 -16.20 -8.22 6.18
N VAL A 240 -14.90 -8.17 5.88
CA VAL A 240 -14.13 -6.91 5.88
C VAL A 240 -14.64 -5.95 4.81
N TYR A 241 -14.89 -6.41 3.59
CA TYR A 241 -15.36 -5.53 2.53
C TYR A 241 -16.84 -5.11 2.69
N ALA A 242 -17.67 -5.95 3.32
CA ALA A 242 -19.02 -5.55 3.72
C ALA A 242 -18.98 -4.43 4.78
N LEU A 243 -18.11 -4.56 5.79
CA LEU A 243 -17.93 -3.53 6.82
C LEU A 243 -17.32 -2.24 6.25
N ASN A 244 -16.37 -2.37 5.32
CA ASN A 244 -15.80 -1.24 4.59
C ASN A 244 -16.85 -0.51 3.74
N ALA A 245 -17.73 -1.23 3.07
CA ALA A 245 -18.87 -0.64 2.36
C ALA A 245 -19.79 0.10 3.35
N TYR A 246 -20.10 -0.50 4.49
CA TYR A 246 -20.88 0.18 5.53
C TYR A 246 -20.22 1.49 6.00
N ILE A 247 -18.91 1.50 6.25
CA ILE A 247 -18.19 2.74 6.60
C ILE A 247 -18.32 3.78 5.48
N ALA A 248 -18.06 3.38 4.24
CA ALA A 248 -18.05 4.29 3.10
C ALA A 248 -19.42 4.91 2.81
N PHE A 249 -20.51 4.16 2.99
CA PHE A 249 -21.85 4.57 2.59
C PHE A 249 -22.75 5.05 3.73
N VAL A 250 -22.55 4.56 4.95
CA VAL A 250 -23.47 4.78 6.08
C VAL A 250 -22.81 5.57 7.20
N SER A 251 -21.51 5.37 7.44
CA SER A 251 -20.82 6.01 8.56
C SER A 251 -19.47 6.62 8.18
N PRO A 252 -19.44 7.55 7.20
CA PRO A 252 -18.20 8.17 6.75
C PRO A 252 -17.62 9.16 7.76
N GLU A 253 -18.44 9.70 8.67
CA GLU A 253 -18.03 10.67 9.69
C GLU A 253 -17.73 9.99 11.04
N GLY A 254 -16.57 10.30 11.63
CA GLY A 254 -16.07 9.71 12.88
C GLY A 254 -14.71 10.28 13.29
N GLY A 255 -14.44 10.33 14.61
CA GLY A 255 -13.25 10.96 15.17
C GLY A 255 -11.95 10.25 14.78
N ARG A 256 -10.92 10.98 14.33
CA ARG A 256 -9.72 10.39 13.69
C ARG A 256 -8.63 9.87 14.66
N GLY A 257 -9.04 9.43 15.84
CA GLY A 257 -8.13 8.93 16.88
C GLY A 257 -7.67 7.48 16.65
N LEU A 258 -6.62 7.05 17.35
CA LEU A 258 -6.14 5.65 17.35
C LEU A 258 -7.20 4.64 17.80
N GLY A 259 -8.18 5.08 18.60
CA GLY A 259 -9.29 4.27 19.09
C GLY A 259 -10.51 4.25 18.16
N ASP A 260 -10.51 4.98 17.03
CA ASP A 260 -11.65 4.93 16.11
C ASP A 260 -11.60 3.64 15.30
N TRP A 261 -12.63 2.83 15.48
CA TRP A 261 -12.79 1.56 14.81
C TRP A 261 -12.79 1.74 13.28
N ARG A 262 -13.25 2.87 12.74
CA ARG A 262 -13.17 3.17 11.29
C ARG A 262 -11.73 3.26 10.81
N LYS A 263 -10.85 3.88 11.61
CA LYS A 263 -9.42 3.95 11.33
C LYS A 263 -8.76 2.58 11.51
N LEU A 264 -9.15 1.82 12.53
CA LEU A 264 -8.68 0.44 12.73
C LEU A 264 -9.08 -0.49 11.58
N MET A 265 -10.21 -0.24 10.91
CA MET A 265 -10.63 -1.03 9.74
C MET A 265 -9.68 -0.90 8.55
N SER A 266 -9.03 0.26 8.37
CA SER A 266 -7.93 0.42 7.39
C SER A 266 -6.77 -0.53 7.70
N ALA A 267 -6.30 -0.55 8.95
CA ALA A 267 -5.25 -1.44 9.40
C ALA A 267 -5.64 -2.92 9.24
N LEU A 268 -6.87 -3.28 9.60
CA LEU A 268 -7.40 -4.64 9.44
C LEU A 268 -7.44 -5.07 7.96
N THR A 269 -7.88 -4.18 7.07
CA THR A 269 -7.97 -4.48 5.63
C THR A 269 -6.59 -4.80 5.04
N TYR A 270 -5.54 -4.07 5.47
CA TYR A 270 -4.18 -4.39 5.08
C TYR A 270 -3.63 -5.66 5.74
N ALA A 271 -3.99 -5.94 6.98
CA ALA A 271 -3.62 -7.20 7.66
C ALA A 271 -4.21 -8.42 6.94
N VAL A 272 -5.48 -8.33 6.52
CA VAL A 272 -6.15 -9.36 5.73
C VAL A 272 -5.50 -9.50 4.35
N SER A 273 -5.17 -8.38 3.69
CA SER A 273 -4.44 -8.40 2.42
C SER A 273 -3.07 -9.11 2.55
N TYR A 274 -2.32 -8.80 3.61
CA TYR A 274 -1.05 -9.42 3.94
C TYR A 274 -1.19 -10.94 4.14
N ALA A 275 -2.15 -11.38 4.95
CA ALA A 275 -2.40 -12.79 5.21
C ALA A 275 -2.87 -13.54 3.96
N PHE A 276 -3.79 -12.94 3.20
CA PHE A 276 -4.30 -13.48 1.94
C PHE A 276 -3.19 -13.68 0.91
N ALA A 277 -2.29 -12.71 0.76
CA ALA A 277 -1.13 -12.86 -0.10
C ALA A 277 -0.16 -13.95 0.37
N GLY A 278 -0.05 -14.16 1.68
CA GLY A 278 0.65 -15.32 2.25
C GLY A 278 0.06 -16.65 1.77
N LEU A 279 -1.27 -16.78 1.78
CA LEU A 279 -1.97 -17.96 1.28
C LEU A 279 -1.76 -18.16 -0.23
N LEU A 280 -1.87 -17.10 -1.03
CA LEU A 280 -1.51 -17.10 -2.46
C LEU A 280 -0.07 -17.55 -2.69
N GLY A 281 0.86 -17.09 -1.85
CA GLY A 281 2.26 -17.46 -1.92
C GLY A 281 2.50 -18.94 -1.63
N MET A 282 1.74 -19.55 -0.72
CA MET A 282 1.82 -20.98 -0.44
C MET A 282 1.33 -21.81 -1.62
N THR A 283 0.23 -21.42 -2.28
CA THR A 283 -0.33 -22.16 -3.42
C THR A 283 0.53 -22.02 -4.67
N LEU A 284 0.86 -20.80 -5.08
CA LEU A 284 1.59 -20.55 -6.34
C LEU A 284 3.04 -21.06 -6.27
N ARG A 285 3.70 -20.93 -5.12
CA ARG A 285 5.09 -21.40 -4.95
C ARG A 285 5.17 -22.88 -4.63
N GLY A 286 4.16 -23.46 -3.96
CA GLY A 286 4.04 -24.89 -3.72
C GLY A 286 3.86 -25.67 -5.03
N ALA A 287 2.95 -25.22 -5.91
CA ALA A 287 2.74 -25.81 -7.23
C ALA A 287 4.01 -25.83 -8.09
N SER A 288 4.79 -24.74 -8.05
CA SER A 288 6.06 -24.62 -8.79
C SER A 288 7.17 -25.56 -8.29
N GLN A 289 7.10 -26.02 -7.03
CA GLN A 289 8.09 -26.94 -6.46
C GLN A 289 7.71 -28.42 -6.66
N GLY A 290 6.42 -28.74 -6.69
CA GLY A 290 5.92 -30.09 -7.00
C GLY A 290 6.31 -30.55 -8.40
N GLY A 291 6.12 -29.69 -9.42
CA GLY A 291 6.48 -30.01 -10.80
C GLY A 291 7.99 -30.14 -11.06
N ALA A 292 8.84 -29.50 -10.24
CA ALA A 292 10.29 -29.64 -10.35
C ALA A 292 10.81 -30.93 -9.69
N ARG A 293 10.14 -31.43 -8.64
CA ARG A 293 10.48 -32.72 -8.00
C ARG A 293 10.09 -33.92 -8.86
N GLU A 294 9.04 -33.80 -9.66
CA GLU A 294 8.56 -34.87 -10.53
C GLU A 294 9.44 -35.08 -11.78
N VAL A 295 10.12 -34.03 -12.25
CA VAL A 295 11.06 -34.09 -13.39
C VAL A 295 12.46 -34.57 -12.97
N GLY A 296 12.79 -34.54 -11.67
CA GLY A 296 14.10 -34.93 -11.13
C GLY A 296 14.23 -36.41 -10.71
N ARG A 297 13.17 -37.22 -10.84
CA ARG A 297 13.21 -38.64 -10.47
C ARG A 297 13.60 -39.48 -11.69
N VAL A 298 14.90 -39.49 -12.01
CA VAL A 298 15.47 -40.55 -12.84
C VAL A 298 15.36 -41.85 -12.03
N PRO A 299 14.75 -42.92 -12.55
CA PRO A 299 14.80 -44.22 -11.87
C PRO A 299 16.24 -44.72 -11.94
N THR A 300 16.89 -44.87 -10.79
CA THR A 300 18.14 -45.63 -10.70
C THR A 300 17.80 -47.09 -10.98
N SER A 301 18.06 -47.53 -12.22
CA SER A 301 18.00 -48.93 -12.62
C SER A 301 19.07 -49.72 -11.86
N HIS A 302 18.63 -50.78 -11.18
CA HIS A 302 19.46 -51.88 -10.71
C HIS A 302 20.31 -52.46 -11.84
N LEU A 303 21.59 -52.70 -11.59
CA LEU A 303 22.40 -53.67 -12.35
C LEU A 303 22.29 -55.03 -11.66
N PRO A 304 21.98 -56.11 -12.40
CA PRO A 304 22.45 -57.43 -12.00
C PRO A 304 23.11 -58.18 -13.16
N GLY A 305 24.26 -58.80 -12.90
CA GLY A 305 24.88 -59.78 -13.78
C GLY A 305 24.97 -61.13 -13.07
N SER A 306 24.20 -62.12 -13.54
CA SER A 306 24.54 -63.56 -13.72
C SER A 306 23.28 -64.46 -13.64
N PHE A 307 22.96 -65.12 -14.77
CA PHE A 307 21.90 -66.12 -15.07
C PHE A 307 22.12 -67.50 -14.40
N PRO A 308 21.30 -68.57 -14.63
CA PRO A 308 19.84 -68.70 -14.94
C PRO A 308 19.10 -69.81 -14.12
N ALA A 309 17.75 -69.87 -14.15
CA ALA A 309 16.94 -71.05 -14.52
C ALA A 309 15.43 -70.96 -14.19
N SER A 310 14.64 -71.34 -15.18
CA SER A 310 13.26 -71.86 -15.19
C SER A 310 12.02 -70.94 -15.23
N PRO A 311 10.96 -71.37 -15.97
CA PRO A 311 9.90 -70.49 -16.48
C PRO A 311 8.53 -70.80 -15.85
N VAL A 312 7.80 -69.80 -15.36
CA VAL A 312 6.36 -69.96 -15.08
C VAL A 312 5.56 -68.70 -15.42
N ALA A 313 4.70 -68.88 -16.41
CA ALA A 313 3.35 -68.33 -16.61
C ALA A 313 3.08 -66.81 -16.62
N ALA A 314 2.47 -66.43 -17.74
CA ALA A 314 1.76 -65.19 -18.02
C ALA A 314 0.67 -64.83 -16.99
N SER A 315 0.50 -63.54 -16.70
CA SER A 315 -0.83 -62.92 -16.64
C SER A 315 -0.78 -61.40 -16.84
N GLY A 316 -1.64 -60.93 -17.74
CA GLY A 316 -2.13 -59.57 -18.01
C GLY A 316 -1.39 -58.35 -17.48
N SER A 317 -0.70 -57.64 -18.37
CA SER A 317 -0.52 -56.18 -18.23
C SER A 317 -1.76 -55.47 -18.77
N PRO A 318 -2.50 -54.67 -17.98
CA PRO A 318 -3.42 -53.71 -18.57
C PRO A 318 -2.58 -52.57 -19.17
N MET A 319 -2.69 -52.39 -20.49
CA MET A 319 -2.27 -51.17 -21.18
C MET A 319 -2.99 -49.97 -20.54
N MET A 320 -2.29 -49.23 -19.67
CA MET A 320 -2.71 -47.89 -19.28
C MET A 320 -2.21 -46.89 -20.32
N PRO A 321 -3.09 -46.13 -20.99
CA PRO A 321 -2.68 -45.17 -22.01
C PRO A 321 -1.89 -44.02 -21.39
N SER A 322 -0.64 -43.91 -21.82
CA SER A 322 0.22 -42.74 -21.66
C SER A 322 -0.36 -41.56 -22.45
N SER A 323 -1.35 -40.85 -21.92
CA SER A 323 -1.65 -39.46 -22.33
C SER A 323 -2.89 -38.91 -21.61
N TYR A 324 -2.72 -38.43 -20.38
CA TYR A 324 -3.61 -37.39 -19.86
C TYR A 324 -2.79 -36.38 -19.05
N ARG A 325 -2.05 -35.51 -19.74
CA ARG A 325 -1.68 -34.22 -19.16
C ARG A 325 -2.83 -33.27 -19.46
N PRO A 326 -3.67 -32.89 -18.48
CA PRO A 326 -4.62 -31.82 -18.71
C PRO A 326 -3.82 -30.56 -19.05
N VAL A 327 -3.90 -30.13 -20.31
CA VAL A 327 -3.44 -28.81 -20.75
C VAL A 327 -4.40 -27.80 -20.13
N ARG A 328 -4.23 -27.51 -18.83
CA ARG A 328 -4.87 -26.36 -18.22
C ARG A 328 -4.27 -25.14 -18.90
N ARG A 329 -5.04 -24.51 -19.80
CA ARG A 329 -4.67 -23.22 -20.38
C ARG A 329 -4.33 -22.28 -19.21
N PRO A 330 -3.15 -21.65 -19.20
CA PRO A 330 -2.81 -20.71 -18.14
C PRO A 330 -3.85 -19.58 -18.16
N VAL A 331 -4.44 -19.29 -16.99
CA VAL A 331 -5.36 -18.16 -16.84
C VAL A 331 -4.62 -16.88 -17.25
N PRO A 332 -5.17 -16.05 -18.15
CA PRO A 332 -4.53 -14.82 -18.58
C PRO A 332 -4.70 -13.74 -17.50
N TRP A 333 -3.92 -13.85 -16.41
CA TRP A 333 -4.02 -12.94 -15.26
C TRP A 333 -3.85 -11.47 -15.62
N SER A 334 -2.96 -11.16 -16.57
CA SER A 334 -2.82 -9.82 -17.14
C SER A 334 -4.08 -9.35 -17.87
N GLY A 335 -4.73 -10.23 -18.64
CA GLY A 335 -6.01 -9.94 -19.29
C GLY A 335 -7.13 -9.66 -18.28
N LEU A 336 -7.22 -10.45 -17.21
CA LEU A 336 -8.18 -10.22 -16.12
C LEU A 336 -7.91 -8.91 -15.37
N LEU A 337 -6.63 -8.60 -15.12
CA LEU A 337 -6.24 -7.32 -14.51
C LEU A 337 -6.67 -6.14 -15.40
N LEU A 338 -6.39 -6.21 -16.71
CA LEU A 338 -6.77 -5.16 -17.66
C LEU A 338 -8.29 -5.00 -17.73
N ALA A 339 -9.04 -6.11 -17.75
CA ALA A 339 -10.49 -6.08 -17.73
C ALA A 339 -11.03 -5.42 -16.45
N LEU A 340 -10.47 -5.75 -15.28
CA LEU A 340 -10.83 -5.12 -14.01
C LEU A 340 -10.52 -3.62 -14.04
N ILE A 341 -9.33 -3.23 -14.47
CA ILE A 341 -8.93 -1.82 -14.57
C ILE A 341 -9.88 -1.06 -15.49
N ALA A 342 -10.21 -1.62 -16.67
CA ALA A 342 -11.13 -1.00 -17.62
C ALA A 342 -12.54 -0.86 -17.04
N ALA A 343 -13.06 -1.89 -16.38
CA ALA A 343 -14.38 -1.86 -15.75
C ALA A 343 -14.44 -0.82 -14.62
N VAL A 344 -13.45 -0.80 -13.73
CA VAL A 344 -13.37 0.18 -12.63
C VAL A 344 -13.22 1.60 -13.17
N ALA A 345 -12.37 1.80 -14.17
CA ALA A 345 -12.20 3.11 -14.80
C ALA A 345 -13.49 3.60 -15.48
N ALA A 346 -14.25 2.71 -16.12
CA ALA A 346 -15.55 3.06 -16.70
C ALA A 346 -16.59 3.44 -15.63
N VAL A 347 -16.61 2.73 -14.50
CA VAL A 347 -17.49 3.04 -13.37
C VAL A 347 -17.12 4.39 -12.74
N GLU A 348 -15.84 4.67 -12.51
CA GLU A 348 -15.41 5.98 -12.01
C GLU A 348 -15.67 7.11 -13.00
N ALA A 349 -15.50 6.86 -14.30
CA ALA A 349 -15.84 7.83 -15.34
C ALA A 349 -17.34 8.15 -15.29
N TRP A 350 -18.19 7.12 -15.20
CA TRP A 350 -19.62 7.32 -15.06
C TRP A 350 -19.97 8.16 -13.82
N MET A 351 -19.36 7.89 -12.66
CA MET A 351 -19.58 8.68 -11.44
C MET A 351 -19.13 10.13 -11.60
N ALA A 352 -17.96 10.35 -12.20
CA ALA A 352 -17.40 11.69 -12.40
C ALA A 352 -18.27 12.52 -13.38
N TRP A 353 -18.71 11.95 -14.49
CA TRP A 353 -19.56 12.62 -15.47
C TRP A 353 -21.01 12.79 -15.00
N SER A 354 -21.49 11.93 -14.11
CA SER A 354 -22.81 12.08 -13.48
C SER A 354 -22.81 13.11 -12.35
N GLY A 355 -21.66 13.71 -12.02
CA GLY A 355 -21.52 14.63 -10.89
C GLY A 355 -21.63 13.97 -9.51
N ALA A 356 -21.62 12.63 -9.44
CA ALA A 356 -21.73 11.83 -8.23
C ALA A 356 -20.40 11.78 -7.46
N ARG A 357 -19.86 12.96 -7.11
CA ARG A 357 -18.53 13.14 -6.51
C ARG A 357 -18.37 12.44 -5.17
N TRP A 358 -19.41 12.44 -4.34
CA TRP A 358 -19.40 11.73 -3.06
C TRP A 358 -19.32 10.19 -3.26
N LEU A 359 -19.97 9.67 -4.30
CA LEU A 359 -19.95 8.25 -4.64
C LEU A 359 -18.57 7.84 -5.16
N LEU A 360 -17.98 8.71 -5.99
CA LEU A 360 -16.59 8.58 -6.41
C LEU A 360 -15.67 8.55 -5.18
N MET A 361 -15.82 9.47 -4.23
CA MET A 361 -15.05 9.46 -2.98
C MET A 361 -15.23 8.17 -2.17
N ALA A 362 -16.46 7.68 -2.03
CA ALA A 362 -16.79 6.47 -1.27
C ALA A 362 -16.19 5.20 -1.92
N MET A 363 -16.18 5.13 -3.25
CA MET A 363 -15.66 3.99 -4.00
C MET A 363 -14.13 3.99 -4.15
N SER A 364 -13.54 5.19 -4.27
CA SER A 364 -12.09 5.41 -4.28
C SER A 364 -11.54 5.62 -2.86
N PHE A 365 -12.31 5.32 -1.82
CA PHE A 365 -11.93 5.54 -0.43
C PHE A 365 -10.76 4.65 -0.03
N LYS A 366 -9.55 5.19 -0.16
CA LYS A 366 -8.30 4.74 0.47
C LYS A 366 -8.16 3.21 0.60
N SER A 367 -7.75 2.72 1.77
CA SER A 367 -7.45 1.32 2.11
C SER A 367 -8.65 0.36 2.05
N THR A 368 -9.87 0.89 1.91
CA THR A 368 -11.10 0.10 2.04
C THR A 368 -11.73 -0.25 0.69
N SER A 369 -11.18 0.28 -0.40
CA SER A 369 -11.64 0.03 -1.76
C SER A 369 -11.40 -1.42 -2.20
N LEU A 370 -12.49 -2.14 -2.46
CA LEU A 370 -12.43 -3.51 -3.01
C LEU A 370 -11.74 -3.55 -4.37
N ALA A 371 -11.96 -2.53 -5.22
CA ALA A 371 -11.33 -2.43 -6.53
C ALA A 371 -9.80 -2.38 -6.41
N SER A 372 -9.28 -1.58 -5.46
CA SER A 372 -7.86 -1.45 -5.18
C SER A 372 -7.23 -2.78 -4.73
N PHE A 373 -7.92 -3.51 -3.85
CA PHE A 373 -7.48 -4.83 -3.40
C PHE A 373 -7.48 -5.88 -4.51
N LEU A 374 -8.55 -5.95 -5.31
CA LEU A 374 -8.64 -6.89 -6.42
C LEU A 374 -7.58 -6.57 -7.49
N GLY A 375 -7.37 -5.29 -7.80
CA GLY A 375 -6.32 -4.83 -8.69
C GLY A 375 -4.93 -5.22 -8.19
N ALA A 376 -4.63 -4.98 -6.92
CA ALA A 376 -3.38 -5.39 -6.28
C ALA A 376 -3.18 -6.91 -6.29
N THR A 377 -4.24 -7.67 -6.04
CA THR A 377 -4.25 -9.13 -6.07
C THR A 377 -3.92 -9.66 -7.47
N LEU A 378 -4.66 -9.20 -8.48
CA LEU A 378 -4.44 -9.62 -9.86
C LEU A 378 -3.07 -9.20 -10.39
N ALA A 379 -2.61 -8.00 -10.03
CA ALA A 379 -1.27 -7.53 -10.38
C ALA A 379 -0.17 -8.40 -9.75
N LEU A 380 -0.31 -8.76 -8.48
CA LEU A 380 0.63 -9.66 -7.80
C LEU A 380 0.62 -11.05 -8.43
N VAL A 381 -0.56 -11.61 -8.70
CA VAL A 381 -0.68 -12.94 -9.33
C VAL A 381 -0.12 -12.91 -10.75
N ALA A 382 -0.40 -11.88 -11.56
CA ALA A 382 0.17 -11.73 -12.89
C ALA A 382 1.71 -11.62 -12.83
N ALA A 383 2.26 -10.84 -11.90
CA ALA A 383 3.70 -10.71 -11.70
C ALA A 383 4.37 -12.02 -11.20
N ALA A 384 3.65 -12.82 -10.41
CA ALA A 384 4.17 -14.02 -9.79
C ALA A 384 3.99 -15.31 -10.63
N ALA A 385 2.88 -15.42 -11.37
CA ALA A 385 2.46 -16.63 -12.06
C ALA A 385 2.87 -16.67 -13.54
N GLU A 386 3.06 -15.53 -14.19
CA GLU A 386 3.41 -15.52 -15.60
C GLU A 386 4.85 -16.03 -15.82
N PRO A 387 5.03 -17.10 -16.64
CA PRO A 387 6.35 -17.59 -17.01
C PRO A 387 7.15 -16.44 -17.62
N GLY A 388 8.35 -16.19 -17.08
CA GLY A 388 9.31 -15.32 -17.77
C GLY A 388 9.42 -15.82 -19.20
N VAL A 389 9.11 -14.94 -20.17
CA VAL A 389 9.19 -15.20 -21.61
C VAL A 389 10.32 -16.18 -21.85
N ARG A 390 9.96 -17.40 -22.28
CA ARG A 390 10.92 -18.45 -22.60
C ARG A 390 12.07 -17.78 -23.35
N ARG A 391 13.31 -18.04 -22.93
CA ARG A 391 14.50 -17.64 -23.68
C ARG A 391 14.30 -18.10 -25.13
N SER A 392 13.79 -17.23 -25.98
CA SER A 392 13.76 -17.47 -27.41
C SER A 392 15.20 -17.28 -27.84
N ARG A 393 15.93 -18.39 -27.75
CA ARG A 393 17.25 -18.55 -28.34
C ARG A 393 16.98 -18.73 -29.84
N SER A 394 16.55 -17.68 -30.51
CA SER A 394 16.61 -17.58 -31.97
C SER A 394 17.58 -16.47 -32.28
N ALA A 395 18.81 -16.89 -32.58
CA ALA A 395 19.87 -16.06 -33.09
C ALA A 395 19.43 -15.38 -34.40
N GLY A 396 19.73 -14.09 -34.54
CA GLY A 396 19.48 -13.33 -35.77
C GLY A 396 19.70 -11.82 -35.62
N SER A 397 20.87 -11.35 -36.08
CA SER A 397 21.33 -9.97 -36.31
C SER A 397 21.66 -9.06 -35.10
N ASP A 398 22.90 -8.55 -35.09
CA ASP A 398 23.72 -8.22 -33.92
C ASP A 398 23.83 -6.71 -33.59
N GLY A 399 22.82 -5.90 -33.92
CA GLY A 399 22.78 -4.46 -33.60
C GLY A 399 21.69 -4.09 -32.58
N GLY A 400 20.42 -4.38 -32.91
CA GLY A 400 19.28 -4.06 -32.05
C GLY A 400 19.18 -4.91 -30.78
N LEU A 401 19.78 -6.10 -30.78
CA LEU A 401 19.80 -6.99 -29.61
C LEU A 401 20.67 -6.43 -28.48
N ARG A 402 21.81 -5.82 -28.81
CA ARG A 402 22.72 -5.22 -27.80
C ARG A 402 22.08 -4.02 -27.11
N LEU A 403 21.35 -3.18 -27.84
CA LEU A 403 20.60 -2.06 -27.27
C LEU A 403 19.45 -2.56 -26.38
N ARG A 404 18.68 -3.55 -26.83
CA ARG A 404 17.59 -4.17 -26.03
C ARG A 404 18.11 -4.85 -24.77
N LEU A 405 19.27 -5.51 -24.83
CA LEU A 405 19.91 -6.12 -23.67
C LEU A 405 20.44 -5.05 -22.70
N ARG A 406 21.13 -4.02 -23.19
CA ARG A 406 21.58 -2.88 -22.36
C ARG A 406 20.42 -2.17 -21.70
N PHE A 407 19.36 -1.85 -22.44
CA PHE A 407 18.16 -1.23 -21.88
C PHE A 407 17.52 -2.11 -20.80
N ARG A 408 17.43 -3.43 -21.05
CA ARG A 408 16.88 -4.37 -20.08
C ARG A 408 17.74 -4.48 -18.82
N ASP A 409 19.06 -4.50 -18.95
CA ASP A 409 19.97 -4.57 -17.82
C ASP A 409 19.93 -3.27 -17.01
N THR A 410 19.99 -2.10 -17.67
CA THR A 410 19.78 -0.78 -17.05
C THR A 410 18.43 -0.71 -16.32
N TRP A 411 17.37 -1.18 -16.96
CA TRP A 411 16.03 -1.26 -16.35
C TRP A 411 16.02 -2.16 -15.12
N HIS A 412 16.64 -3.34 -15.17
CA HIS A 412 16.78 -4.23 -14.03
C HIS A 412 17.56 -3.61 -12.88
N HIS A 413 18.62 -2.85 -13.18
CA HIS A 413 19.39 -2.11 -12.19
C HIS A 413 18.57 -0.98 -11.57
N LEU A 414 17.82 -0.22 -12.37
CA LEU A 414 16.92 0.84 -11.92
C LEU A 414 15.81 0.27 -11.03
N VAL A 415 15.13 -0.78 -11.46
CA VAL A 415 14.05 -1.41 -10.70
C VAL A 415 14.55 -1.94 -9.37
N ARG A 416 15.67 -2.67 -9.36
CA ARG A 416 16.29 -3.15 -8.10
C ARG A 416 16.70 -2.00 -7.20
N THR A 417 17.06 -0.87 -7.81
CA THR A 417 17.46 0.33 -7.11
C THR A 417 16.32 0.99 -6.39
N VAL A 418 15.29 1.33 -7.14
CA VAL A 418 14.11 2.00 -6.62
C VAL A 418 13.39 1.10 -5.61
N ALA A 419 13.28 -0.20 -5.91
CA ALA A 419 12.65 -1.19 -5.02
C ALA A 419 13.38 -1.42 -3.68
N ALA A 420 14.66 -1.02 -3.57
CA ALA A 420 15.43 -1.06 -2.32
C ALA A 420 15.25 0.23 -1.49
N GLY A 421 15.01 1.36 -2.15
CA GLY A 421 14.78 2.66 -1.51
C GLY A 421 13.36 2.89 -0.99
N THR A 422 12.44 1.97 -1.31
CA THR A 422 11.02 2.03 -0.96
C THR A 422 10.81 2.38 0.54
N LEU A 423 11.62 1.87 1.49
CA LEU A 423 11.36 2.08 2.94
C LEU A 423 11.59 3.53 3.31
N GLY A 424 12.70 4.04 2.81
CA GLY A 424 13.19 5.37 3.10
C GLY A 424 12.31 6.38 2.41
N PHE A 425 11.85 6.04 1.19
CA PHE A 425 10.79 6.80 0.54
C PHE A 425 9.60 6.98 1.47
N TYR A 426 9.12 5.91 2.09
CA TYR A 426 7.96 6.03 2.95
C TYR A 426 8.17 6.78 4.24
N ILE A 427 9.23 6.45 4.97
CA ILE A 427 9.54 7.15 6.21
C ILE A 427 9.78 8.64 5.91
N ALA A 428 10.51 8.98 4.85
CA ALA A 428 10.75 10.37 4.48
C ALA A 428 9.46 11.06 4.02
N GLN A 429 8.60 10.39 3.24
CA GLN A 429 7.31 10.93 2.84
C GLN A 429 6.40 11.19 4.06
N SER A 430 6.46 10.34 5.11
CA SER A 430 5.79 10.60 6.41
C SER A 430 6.34 11.84 7.10
N LEU A 431 7.66 11.87 7.30
CA LEU A 431 8.31 12.79 8.22
C LEU A 431 8.52 14.17 7.62
N LEU A 432 8.71 14.23 6.29
CA LEU A 432 8.96 15.45 5.52
C LEU A 432 7.73 15.89 4.72
N GLY A 433 6.60 15.18 4.80
CA GLY A 433 5.36 15.54 4.10
C GLY A 433 4.98 17.00 4.28
N GLY A 434 4.98 17.47 5.54
CA GLY A 434 4.66 18.85 5.88
C GLY A 434 5.64 19.90 5.40
N VAL A 435 6.84 19.52 4.93
CA VAL A 435 7.84 20.46 4.39
C VAL A 435 7.49 20.87 2.96
N TRP A 436 7.04 19.90 2.15
CA TRP A 436 6.84 20.12 0.72
C TRP A 436 5.37 20.27 0.33
N HIS A 437 4.43 19.76 1.13
CA HIS A 437 3.01 19.72 0.75
C HIS A 437 2.46 21.12 0.46
N ASP A 438 2.65 22.07 1.38
CA ASP A 438 2.14 23.45 1.21
C ASP A 438 2.82 24.19 0.06
N ALA A 439 4.12 23.95 -0.14
CA ALA A 439 4.86 24.54 -1.26
C ALA A 439 4.38 23.98 -2.61
N CYS A 440 4.16 22.67 -2.69
CA CYS A 440 3.63 22.01 -3.88
C CYS A 440 2.21 22.48 -4.18
N ASP A 441 1.35 22.53 -3.15
CA ASP A 441 -0.03 23.00 -3.22
C ASP A 441 -0.12 24.45 -3.70
N ALA A 442 0.75 25.33 -3.18
CA ALA A 442 0.83 26.73 -3.60
C ALA A 442 1.23 26.85 -5.08
N VAL A 443 2.19 26.06 -5.56
CA VAL A 443 2.58 26.07 -6.99
C VAL A 443 1.47 25.56 -7.87
N MET A 444 0.81 24.44 -7.51
CA MET A 444 -0.34 23.91 -8.25
C MET A 444 -1.49 24.92 -8.33
N THR A 445 -1.77 25.61 -7.22
CA THR A 445 -2.83 26.63 -7.14
C THR A 445 -2.48 27.86 -7.99
N ARG A 446 -1.20 28.28 -8.04
CA ARG A 446 -0.75 29.36 -8.94
C ARG A 446 -0.88 28.97 -10.41
N LEU A 447 -0.44 27.77 -10.78
CA LEU A 447 -0.57 27.27 -12.16
C LEU A 447 -2.04 27.22 -12.63
N LEU A 448 -2.97 26.96 -11.71
CA LEU A 448 -4.40 27.02 -11.99
C LEU A 448 -4.87 28.46 -12.28
N GLY A 449 -4.35 29.47 -11.57
CA GLY A 449 -4.75 30.88 -11.71
C GLY A 449 -4.06 31.65 -12.84
N ASP A 450 -2.79 31.38 -13.12
CA ASP A 450 -1.94 32.18 -14.02
C ASP A 450 -2.07 31.80 -15.51
N GLY A 451 -3.19 31.19 -15.91
CA GLY A 451 -3.46 30.79 -17.31
C GLY A 451 -2.87 29.44 -17.74
N GLY A 452 -2.12 28.74 -16.86
CA GLY A 452 -1.68 27.36 -17.11
C GLY A 452 -2.82 26.34 -17.06
N GLY A 453 -3.84 26.63 -16.25
CA GLY A 453 -5.05 25.83 -16.13
C GLY A 453 -4.86 24.54 -15.33
N LEU A 454 -5.98 23.86 -15.09
CA LEU A 454 -6.05 22.68 -14.22
C LEU A 454 -5.10 21.55 -14.65
N TRP A 455 -4.97 21.34 -15.95
CA TRP A 455 -4.12 20.27 -16.49
C TRP A 455 -2.63 20.56 -16.30
N ALA A 456 -2.20 21.82 -16.32
CA ALA A 456 -0.82 22.18 -15.99
C ALA A 456 -0.51 21.92 -14.52
N ALA A 457 -1.45 22.24 -13.61
CA ALA A 457 -1.32 21.93 -12.19
C ALA A 457 -1.21 20.41 -11.94
N ILE A 458 -2.07 19.61 -12.59
CA ILE A 458 -2.01 18.14 -12.51
C ILE A 458 -0.70 17.59 -13.11
N ALA A 459 -0.27 18.11 -14.27
CA ALA A 459 0.99 17.69 -14.87
C ALA A 459 2.18 17.98 -13.95
N PHE A 460 2.22 19.19 -13.36
CA PHE A 460 3.24 19.56 -12.37
C PHE A 460 3.23 18.62 -11.18
N GLY A 461 2.06 18.36 -10.57
CA GLY A 461 1.97 17.49 -9.40
C GLY A 461 2.47 16.06 -9.68
N CYS A 462 2.15 15.50 -10.86
CA CYS A 462 2.69 14.21 -11.30
C CYS A 462 4.21 14.22 -11.46
N VAL A 463 4.77 15.24 -12.11
CA VAL A 463 6.22 15.39 -12.30
C VAL A 463 6.93 15.56 -10.96
N PHE A 464 6.39 16.43 -10.10
CA PHE A 464 6.90 16.66 -8.75
C PHE A 464 6.90 15.36 -7.93
N ALA A 465 5.80 14.60 -7.94
CA ALA A 465 5.70 13.33 -7.21
C ALA A 465 6.81 12.34 -7.59
N VAL A 466 7.03 12.16 -8.89
CA VAL A 466 8.07 11.25 -9.41
C VAL A 466 9.47 11.79 -9.09
N ALA A 467 9.70 13.09 -9.28
CA ALA A 467 10.99 13.72 -8.96
C ALA A 467 11.32 13.61 -7.47
N PHE A 468 10.36 13.89 -6.59
CA PHE A 468 10.48 13.75 -5.14
C PHE A 468 10.80 12.30 -4.76
N MET A 469 10.04 11.34 -5.29
CA MET A 469 10.29 9.91 -5.06
C MET A 469 11.72 9.52 -5.45
N LEU A 470 12.19 9.93 -6.63
CA LEU A 470 13.54 9.61 -7.11
C LEU A 470 14.62 10.29 -6.25
N ALA A 471 14.42 11.54 -5.85
CA ALA A 471 15.34 12.28 -4.98
C ALA A 471 15.48 11.57 -3.62
N VAL A 472 14.37 11.18 -3.01
CA VAL A 472 14.39 10.48 -1.72
C VAL A 472 15.06 9.10 -1.86
N VAL A 473 14.77 8.34 -2.92
CA VAL A 473 15.45 7.06 -3.20
C VAL A 473 16.96 7.25 -3.38
N ALA A 474 17.39 8.36 -3.99
CA ALA A 474 18.80 8.69 -4.16
C ALA A 474 19.47 9.06 -2.82
N VAL A 475 18.82 9.86 -1.96
CA VAL A 475 19.32 10.18 -0.62
C VAL A 475 19.40 8.92 0.24
N ASP A 476 18.36 8.10 0.20
CA ASP A 476 18.31 6.82 0.91
C ASP A 476 19.49 5.90 0.59
N ARG A 477 19.89 5.92 -0.68
CA ARG A 477 21.01 5.18 -1.24
C ARG A 477 22.37 5.64 -0.72
N VAL A 478 22.53 6.93 -0.50
CA VAL A 478 23.80 7.55 -0.10
C VAL A 478 23.94 7.58 1.43
N VAL A 479 22.83 7.73 2.14
CA VAL A 479 22.86 7.92 3.60
C VAL A 479 22.48 6.64 4.33
N ARG A 480 21.25 6.14 4.11
CA ARG A 480 20.71 5.04 4.91
C ARG A 480 21.35 3.70 4.57
N GLN A 481 21.42 3.35 3.29
CA GLN A 481 21.89 2.02 2.88
C GLN A 481 23.37 1.74 3.23
N PRO A 482 24.31 2.70 3.13
CA PRO A 482 25.68 2.50 3.59
C PRO A 482 25.77 2.42 5.12
N LEU A 483 25.05 3.28 5.84
CA LEU A 483 25.03 3.28 7.30
C LEU A 483 24.47 1.95 7.86
N MET A 484 23.41 1.41 7.25
CA MET A 484 22.86 0.11 7.62
C MET A 484 23.83 -1.05 7.39
N ARG A 485 24.62 -0.98 6.32
CA ARG A 485 25.68 -1.95 6.05
C ARG A 485 26.81 -1.83 7.08
N ALA A 486 27.19 -0.61 7.45
CA ALA A 486 28.19 -0.36 8.49
C ALA A 486 27.73 -0.88 9.87
N LEU A 487 26.43 -0.81 10.16
CA LEU A 487 25.82 -1.37 11.38
C LEU A 487 25.59 -2.89 11.32
N HIS A 488 26.02 -3.58 10.25
CA HIS A 488 25.77 -5.02 10.01
C HIS A 488 24.28 -5.41 10.06
N LEU A 489 23.39 -4.47 9.73
CA LEU A 489 21.94 -4.69 9.66
C LEU A 489 21.47 -5.06 8.24
N MET A 490 22.28 -4.78 7.21
CA MET A 490 22.01 -5.07 5.79
C MET A 490 23.08 -5.93 5.13
#